data_AF-A0A9P3A3M5-F1
#
_entry.id   AF-A0A9P3A3M5-F1
#
_cell.length_a   1.000
_cell.length_b   1.000
_cell.length_c   1.000
_cell.angle_alpha   90.00
_cell.angle_beta   90.00
_cell.angle_gamma   90.00
#
_symmetry.space_group_name_H-M   'P 1'
#
loop_
_entity.id
_entity.type
_entity.pdbx_description
1 polymer ?
#
loop_
_entity_poly.entity_id
_entity_poly.type
_entity_poly.pdbx_seq_one_letter_code
_entity_poly.pdbx_strand_id
1 'polypeptide(L)'
;MSFRRPASSTTAQIDAKHPGSIVRRAFLLEAVLNLFTIPLVTNTRAALSFLLARPAQINPASVLFARLFGGLVIGGLTPLLIHGSRNTVSGIESRRIAYIALGLGEVLLIPLLVNEALKKGGPGAALSVRGAVGAILCLAPPLMWRAYVLFVDPELVGRYREVQTLGSAVMYEYKYGIPRELPLEWGRYNAGLKRIQA
;
A
#
# COMPACT_ATOMS: atom_id res chain seq x y z
N MET A 1 -38.69 24.16 2.31
CA MET A 1 -37.48 25.01 2.49
C MET A 1 -36.27 24.21 2.01
N SER A 2 -35.67 24.60 0.88
CA SER A 2 -34.47 23.97 0.34
C SER A 2 -33.25 24.74 0.83
N PHE A 3 -32.44 24.12 1.69
CA PHE A 3 -31.16 24.69 2.14
C PHE A 3 -30.17 24.57 0.98
N ARG A 4 -30.06 25.62 0.15
CA ARG A 4 -28.96 25.74 -0.82
C ARG A 4 -27.69 25.92 -0.01
N ARG A 5 -26.90 24.85 0.15
CA ARG A 5 -25.53 24.99 0.67
C ARG A 5 -24.78 25.97 -0.24
N PRO A 6 -24.05 26.97 0.30
CA PRO A 6 -23.19 27.80 -0.53
C PRO A 6 -22.20 26.89 -1.27
N ALA A 7 -21.94 27.20 -2.54
CA ALA A 7 -20.98 26.47 -3.35
C ALA A 7 -19.59 26.63 -2.74
N SER A 8 -19.19 25.70 -1.88
CA SER A 8 -17.81 25.56 -1.43
C SER A 8 -17.04 24.85 -2.54
N SER A 9 -16.10 25.54 -3.17
CA SER A 9 -15.14 24.92 -4.08
C SER A 9 -13.98 24.35 -3.25
N THR A 10 -14.13 23.10 -2.80
CA THR A 10 -13.01 22.40 -2.16
C THR A 10 -11.97 22.06 -3.21
N THR A 11 -10.85 22.79 -3.21
CA THR A 11 -9.72 22.50 -4.11
C THR A 11 -8.63 21.81 -3.30
N ALA A 12 -8.34 20.56 -3.63
CA ALA A 12 -7.26 19.82 -2.99
C ALA A 12 -5.90 20.18 -3.63
N GLN A 13 -4.96 20.65 -2.82
CA GLN A 13 -3.59 20.98 -3.23
C GLN A 13 -2.59 20.03 -2.57
N ILE A 14 -1.65 19.50 -3.35
CA ILE A 14 -0.61 18.59 -2.84
C ILE A 14 0.43 19.39 -2.06
N ASP A 15 0.84 18.90 -0.89
CA ASP A 15 1.88 19.56 -0.11
C ASP A 15 3.27 19.35 -0.76
N ALA A 16 3.87 20.43 -1.25
CA ALA A 16 5.19 20.40 -1.90
C ALA A 16 6.31 19.94 -0.96
N LYS A 17 6.15 20.08 0.37
CA LYS A 17 7.14 19.65 1.36
C LYS A 17 7.06 18.15 1.65
N HIS A 18 5.89 17.53 1.44
CA HIS A 18 5.66 16.11 1.70
C HIS A 18 4.98 15.41 0.51
N PRO A 19 5.66 15.31 -0.65
CA PRO A 19 5.10 14.66 -1.84
C PRO A 19 5.01 13.12 -1.73
N GLY A 20 5.61 12.53 -0.70
CA GLY A 20 5.74 11.07 -0.53
C GLY A 20 6.62 10.43 -1.60
N SER A 21 7.66 11.13 -2.06
CA SER A 21 8.55 10.68 -3.15
C SER A 21 9.24 9.35 -2.86
N ILE A 22 9.59 9.09 -1.59
CA ILE A 22 10.22 7.83 -1.15
C ILE A 22 9.24 6.67 -1.34
N VAL A 23 8.00 6.81 -0.85
CA VAL A 23 6.96 5.80 -0.99
C VAL A 23 6.63 5.54 -2.46
N ARG A 24 6.57 6.59 -3.29
CA ARG A 24 6.34 6.45 -4.73
C ARG A 24 7.45 5.64 -5.41
N ARG A 25 8.72 5.90 -5.07
CA ARG A 25 9.86 5.13 -5.59
C ARG A 25 9.82 3.68 -5.11
N ALA A 26 9.48 3.45 -3.85
CA ALA A 26 9.28 2.10 -3.31
C ALA A 26 8.18 1.34 -4.06
N PHE A 27 7.03 1.98 -4.33
CA PHE A 27 5.93 1.37 -5.09
C PHE A 27 6.35 1.00 -6.51
N LEU A 28 7.11 1.86 -7.19
CA LEU A 28 7.61 1.57 -8.53
C LEU A 28 8.62 0.42 -8.51
N LEU A 29 9.52 0.39 -7.52
CA LEU A 29 10.47 -0.70 -7.35
C LEU A 29 9.74 -2.02 -7.09
N GLU A 30 8.78 -2.03 -6.17
CA GLU A 30 7.95 -3.21 -5.88
C GLU A 30 7.14 -3.65 -7.10
N ALA A 31 6.59 -2.71 -7.88
CA ALA A 31 5.88 -3.02 -9.12
C ALA A 31 6.80 -3.70 -10.14
N VAL A 32 8.03 -3.22 -10.29
CA VAL A 32 9.05 -3.86 -11.15
C VAL A 32 9.41 -5.25 -10.60
N LEU A 33 9.60 -5.39 -9.29
CA LEU A 33 9.91 -6.67 -8.68
C LEU A 33 8.79 -7.70 -8.89
N ASN A 34 7.53 -7.26 -8.84
CA ASN A 34 6.38 -8.10 -9.14
C ASN A 34 6.39 -8.62 -10.58
N LEU A 35 7.00 -7.92 -11.54
CA LEU A 35 7.13 -8.43 -12.92
C LEU A 35 8.06 -9.65 -13.03
N PHE A 36 8.92 -9.90 -12.04
CA PHE A 36 9.67 -11.17 -11.98
C PHE A 36 8.76 -12.39 -11.72
N THR A 37 7.46 -12.19 -11.47
CA THR A 37 6.48 -13.28 -11.44
C THR A 37 5.93 -13.66 -12.82
N ILE A 38 6.29 -12.95 -13.90
CA ILE A 38 5.89 -13.29 -15.29
C ILE A 38 6.21 -14.75 -15.66
N PRO A 39 7.39 -15.32 -15.33
CA PRO A 39 7.68 -16.73 -15.59
C PRO A 39 6.69 -17.68 -14.88
N LEU A 40 6.11 -17.30 -13.75
CA LEU A 40 5.11 -18.12 -13.04
C LEU A 40 3.82 -18.27 -13.85
N VAL A 41 3.49 -17.29 -14.70
CA VAL A 41 2.31 -17.31 -15.58
C VAL A 41 2.64 -17.97 -16.92
N THR A 42 3.74 -17.53 -17.55
CA THR A 42 4.12 -17.90 -18.92
C THR A 42 4.83 -19.25 -19.01
N ASN A 43 5.73 -19.55 -18.06
CA ASN A 43 6.50 -20.80 -17.99
C ASN A 43 6.41 -21.44 -16.59
N THR A 44 5.18 -21.69 -16.17
CA THR A 44 4.85 -22.12 -14.80
C THR A 44 5.59 -23.37 -14.35
N ARG A 45 5.73 -24.38 -15.23
CA ARG A 45 6.40 -25.64 -14.87
C ARG A 45 7.88 -25.44 -14.56
N ALA A 46 8.58 -24.65 -15.38
CA ALA A 46 9.98 -24.33 -15.13
C ALA A 46 10.14 -23.47 -13.87
N ALA A 47 9.28 -22.46 -13.67
CA ALA A 47 9.32 -21.65 -12.46
C ALA A 47 9.09 -22.50 -11.19
N LEU A 48 8.08 -23.38 -11.20
CA LEU A 48 7.80 -24.29 -10.09
C LEU A 48 8.92 -25.30 -9.86
N SER A 49 9.65 -25.74 -10.89
CA SER A 49 10.74 -26.69 -10.70
C SER A 49 11.91 -26.13 -9.89
N PHE A 50 12.11 -24.81 -9.87
CA PHE A 50 13.11 -24.16 -9.02
C PHE A 50 12.62 -23.92 -7.59
N LEU A 51 11.30 -23.87 -7.38
CA LEU A 51 10.69 -23.51 -6.09
C LEU A 51 10.35 -24.74 -5.24
N LEU A 52 9.79 -25.78 -5.86
CA LEU A 52 9.28 -26.96 -5.18
C LEU A 52 10.40 -27.90 -4.74
N ALA A 53 10.22 -28.56 -3.59
CA ALA A 53 11.16 -29.57 -3.12
C ALA A 53 11.17 -30.83 -4.01
N ARG A 54 10.01 -31.16 -4.61
CA ARG A 54 9.81 -32.35 -5.44
C ARG A 54 9.14 -31.98 -6.77
N PRO A 55 9.92 -31.52 -7.77
CA PRO A 55 9.37 -31.09 -9.06
C PRO A 55 8.67 -32.21 -9.83
N ALA A 56 8.99 -33.48 -9.56
CA ALA A 56 8.30 -34.63 -10.14
C ALA A 56 6.80 -34.72 -9.76
N GLN A 57 6.38 -34.02 -8.71
CA GLN A 57 4.99 -34.02 -8.22
C GLN A 57 4.17 -32.83 -8.78
N ILE A 58 4.70 -32.08 -9.75
CA ILE A 58 3.95 -30.99 -10.39
C ILE A 58 2.73 -31.57 -11.11
N ASN A 59 1.55 -31.23 -10.60
CA ASN A 59 0.27 -31.63 -11.15
C ASN A 59 -0.47 -30.44 -11.80
N PRO A 60 -1.53 -30.67 -12.59
CA PRO A 60 -2.28 -29.60 -13.23
C PRO A 60 -2.88 -28.57 -12.26
N ALA A 61 -3.28 -29.00 -11.05
CA ALA A 61 -3.82 -28.09 -10.04
C ALA A 61 -2.75 -27.11 -9.52
N SER A 62 -1.55 -27.58 -9.20
CA SER A 62 -0.43 -26.73 -8.80
C SER A 62 -0.05 -25.71 -9.88
N VAL A 63 -0.10 -26.11 -11.15
CA VAL A 63 0.11 -25.19 -12.29
C VAL A 63 -0.99 -24.13 -12.36
N LEU A 64 -2.26 -24.51 -12.21
CA LEU A 64 -3.37 -23.58 -12.21
C LEU A 64 -3.25 -22.57 -11.06
N PHE A 65 -2.99 -23.04 -9.83
CA PHE A 65 -2.81 -22.16 -8.66
C PHE A 65 -1.63 -21.19 -8.83
N ALA A 66 -0.49 -21.66 -9.35
CA ALA A 66 0.65 -20.81 -9.61
C ALA A 66 0.35 -19.71 -10.66
N ARG A 67 -0.40 -20.05 -11.71
CA ARG A 67 -0.86 -19.08 -12.72
C ARG A 67 -1.85 -18.07 -12.16
N LEU A 68 -2.81 -18.51 -11.35
CA LEU A 68 -3.77 -17.63 -10.68
C LEU A 68 -3.04 -16.66 -9.73
N PHE A 69 -2.07 -17.17 -8.98
CA PHE A 69 -1.26 -16.35 -8.09
C PHE A 69 -0.42 -15.32 -8.87
N GLY A 70 0.31 -15.74 -9.89
CA GLY A 70 1.08 -14.83 -10.75
C GLY A 70 0.18 -13.81 -11.47
N GLY A 71 -0.98 -14.24 -11.95
CA GLY A 71 -1.99 -13.36 -12.55
C GLY A 71 -2.55 -12.33 -11.57
N LEU A 72 -2.78 -12.69 -10.31
CA LEU A 72 -3.22 -11.76 -9.27
C LEU A 72 -2.12 -10.73 -8.94
N VAL A 73 -0.85 -11.16 -8.88
CA VAL A 73 0.28 -10.26 -8.63
C VAL A 73 0.44 -9.25 -9.78
N ILE A 74 0.46 -9.74 -11.02
CA ILE A 74 0.69 -8.89 -12.21
C ILE A 74 -0.54 -8.07 -12.58
N GLY A 75 -1.74 -8.65 -12.48
CA GLY A 75 -2.99 -8.02 -12.89
C GLY A 75 -3.69 -7.21 -11.79
N GLY A 76 -3.45 -7.51 -10.51
CA GLY A 76 -4.08 -6.84 -9.37
C GLY A 76 -3.13 -5.95 -8.58
N LEU A 77 -2.09 -6.55 -8.00
CA LEU A 77 -1.19 -5.86 -7.09
C LEU A 77 -0.28 -4.85 -7.81
N THR A 78 0.22 -5.20 -8.98
CA THR A 78 1.13 -4.33 -9.75
C THR A 78 0.43 -3.04 -10.23
N PRO A 79 -0.79 -3.08 -10.80
CA PRO A 79 -1.52 -1.86 -11.14
C PRO A 79 -1.88 -1.00 -9.93
N LEU A 80 -2.19 -1.62 -8.79
CA LEU A 80 -2.45 -0.89 -7.54
C LEU A 80 -1.23 -0.10 -7.08
N LEU A 81 -0.04 -0.70 -7.16
CA LEU A 81 1.24 -0.02 -6.89
C LEU A 81 1.53 1.09 -7.92
N ILE A 82 1.31 0.84 -9.21
CA ILE A 82 1.50 1.86 -10.24
C ILE A 82 0.56 3.05 -10.01
N HIS A 83 -0.70 2.81 -9.67
CA HIS A 83 -1.66 3.87 -9.34
C HIS A 83 -1.24 4.67 -8.11
N GLY A 84 -0.84 3.99 -7.02
CA GLY A 84 -0.36 4.65 -5.81
C GLY A 84 0.92 5.46 -5.99
N SER A 85 1.74 5.13 -7.01
CA SER A 85 2.96 5.88 -7.32
C SER A 85 2.70 7.29 -7.90
N ARG A 86 1.47 7.57 -8.34
CA ARG A 86 1.10 8.86 -8.95
C ARG A 86 1.07 9.97 -7.89
N ASN A 87 1.49 11.17 -8.30
CA ASN A 87 1.43 12.37 -7.45
C ASN A 87 0.08 13.08 -7.62
N THR A 88 -1.00 12.40 -7.26
CA THR A 88 -2.36 12.93 -7.28
C THR A 88 -3.03 12.68 -5.92
N VAL A 89 -4.10 13.39 -5.61
CA VAL A 89 -4.87 13.20 -4.36
C VAL A 89 -5.35 11.75 -4.23
N SER A 90 -5.96 11.21 -5.29
CA SER A 90 -6.37 9.81 -5.37
C SER A 90 -5.17 8.84 -5.22
N GLY A 91 -4.01 9.20 -5.77
CA GLY A 91 -2.77 8.46 -5.59
C GLY A 91 -2.37 8.37 -4.11
N ILE A 92 -2.35 9.51 -3.40
CA ILE A 92 -1.98 9.58 -1.99
C ILE A 92 -2.92 8.72 -1.13
N GLU A 93 -4.23 8.82 -1.33
CA GLU A 93 -5.22 8.01 -0.60
C GLU A 93 -5.04 6.51 -0.88
N SER A 94 -4.81 6.16 -2.15
CA SER A 94 -4.63 4.76 -2.54
C SER A 94 -3.36 4.12 -1.97
N ARG A 95 -2.32 4.90 -1.63
CA ARG A 95 -1.07 4.37 -1.04
C ARG A 95 -1.33 3.64 0.27
N ARG A 96 -2.19 4.20 1.14
CA ARG A 96 -2.50 3.58 2.43
C ARG A 96 -3.25 2.26 2.25
N ILE A 97 -4.23 2.26 1.34
CA ILE A 97 -5.00 1.05 0.99
C ILE A 97 -4.08 -0.01 0.39
N ALA A 98 -3.19 0.39 -0.53
CA ALA A 98 -2.21 -0.51 -1.13
C ALA A 98 -1.30 -1.15 -0.09
N TYR A 99 -0.79 -0.36 0.86
CA TYR A 99 0.07 -0.87 1.93
C TYR A 99 -0.65 -1.83 2.88
N ILE A 100 -1.89 -1.55 3.23
CA ILE A 100 -2.69 -2.47 4.05
C ILE A 100 -2.97 -3.78 3.29
N ALA A 101 -3.41 -3.68 2.02
CA ALA A 101 -3.74 -4.85 1.21
C ALA A 101 -2.52 -5.76 0.97
N LEU A 102 -1.37 -5.19 0.61
CA LEU A 102 -0.12 -5.92 0.41
C LEU A 102 0.41 -6.50 1.73
N GLY A 103 0.43 -5.68 2.79
CA GLY A 103 0.90 -6.10 4.11
C GLY A 103 0.07 -7.25 4.68
N LEU A 104 -1.26 -7.25 4.49
CA LEU A 104 -2.12 -8.36 4.91
C LEU A 104 -1.73 -9.67 4.20
N GLY A 105 -1.48 -9.61 2.89
CA GLY A 105 -1.02 -10.77 2.12
C GLY A 105 0.29 -11.33 2.67
N GLU A 106 1.25 -10.47 2.97
CA GLU A 106 2.56 -10.87 3.51
C GLU A 106 2.48 -11.43 4.93
N VAL A 107 1.67 -10.83 5.81
CA VAL A 107 1.44 -11.32 7.18
C VAL A 107 0.83 -12.72 7.17
N LEU A 108 0.00 -13.04 6.17
CA LEU A 108 -0.56 -14.39 6.02
C LEU A 108 0.43 -15.36 5.36
N LEU A 109 1.22 -14.90 4.38
CA LEU A 109 2.15 -15.75 3.63
C LEU A 109 3.43 -16.10 4.39
N ILE A 110 4.03 -15.14 5.12
CA ILE A 110 5.31 -15.35 5.80
C ILE A 110 5.25 -16.50 6.83
N PRO A 111 4.23 -16.60 7.71
CA PRO A 111 4.12 -17.73 8.63
C PRO A 111 4.01 -19.08 7.92
N LEU A 112 3.28 -19.14 6.80
CA LEU A 112 3.18 -20.35 5.97
C LEU A 112 4.56 -20.74 5.41
N LEU A 113 5.33 -19.77 4.90
CA LEU A 113 6.67 -20.00 4.38
C LEU A 113 7.67 -20.40 5.48
N VAL A 114 7.56 -19.81 6.67
CA VAL A 114 8.36 -20.21 7.84
C VAL A 114 8.05 -21.66 8.21
N ASN A 115 6.78 -22.04 8.26
CA ASN A 115 6.39 -23.43 8.52
C ASN A 115 6.95 -24.39 7.45
N GLU A 116 6.90 -24.02 6.17
CA GLU A 116 7.53 -24.81 5.09
C GLU A 116 9.06 -24.91 5.24
N ALA A 117 9.73 -23.82 5.64
CA ALA A 117 11.17 -23.84 5.90
C ALA A 117 11.54 -24.74 7.09
N LEU A 118 10.73 -24.74 8.15
CA LEU A 118 10.93 -25.58 9.34
C LEU A 118 10.79 -27.08 9.05
N LYS A 119 10.03 -27.46 8.02
CA LYS A 119 9.96 -28.85 7.54
C LYS A 119 11.27 -29.33 6.89
N LYS A 120 12.25 -28.44 6.67
CA LYS A 120 13.60 -28.75 6.14
C LYS A 120 13.60 -29.58 4.86
N GLY A 121 12.58 -29.45 4.00
CA GLY A 121 12.45 -30.24 2.77
C GLY A 121 12.03 -31.70 2.99
N GLY A 122 11.51 -32.06 4.16
CA GLY A 122 11.03 -33.40 4.48
C GLY A 122 9.80 -33.85 3.67
N PRO A 123 9.27 -35.05 3.92
CA PRO A 123 8.23 -35.68 3.10
C PRO A 123 6.91 -34.90 2.98
N GLY A 124 6.66 -33.94 3.89
CA GLY A 124 5.48 -33.06 3.87
C GLY A 124 5.78 -31.61 3.45
N ALA A 125 6.99 -31.30 2.97
CA ALA A 125 7.35 -29.99 2.47
C ALA A 125 6.92 -29.83 1.00
N ALA A 126 6.24 -28.72 0.71
CA ALA A 126 5.87 -28.33 -0.64
C ALA A 126 7.03 -27.57 -1.30
N LEU A 127 7.65 -26.64 -0.56
CA LEU A 127 8.76 -25.81 -1.05
C LEU A 127 10.11 -26.37 -0.66
N SER A 128 11.10 -26.14 -1.51
CA SER A 128 12.50 -26.34 -1.13
C SER A 128 12.88 -25.35 -0.02
N VAL A 129 13.83 -25.71 0.85
CA VAL A 129 14.29 -24.80 1.93
C VAL A 129 14.81 -23.48 1.36
N ARG A 130 15.55 -23.55 0.25
CA ARG A 130 16.05 -22.36 -0.46
C ARG A 130 14.92 -21.51 -1.02
N GLY A 131 13.89 -22.13 -1.60
CA GLY A 131 12.71 -21.44 -2.10
C GLY A 131 11.92 -20.76 -0.98
N ALA A 132 11.69 -21.46 0.15
CA ALA A 132 10.97 -20.92 1.29
C ALA A 132 11.72 -19.75 1.95
N VAL A 133 13.02 -19.91 2.25
CA VAL A 133 13.83 -18.84 2.84
C VAL A 133 14.00 -17.67 1.85
N GLY A 134 14.23 -17.95 0.57
CA GLY A 134 14.30 -16.92 -0.47
C GLY A 134 13.02 -16.09 -0.55
N ALA A 135 11.85 -16.75 -0.53
CA ALA A 135 10.56 -16.07 -0.51
C ALA A 135 10.38 -15.21 0.75
N ILE A 136 10.76 -15.71 1.93
CA ILE A 136 10.73 -14.93 3.17
C ILE A 136 11.62 -13.68 3.07
N LEU A 137 12.84 -13.82 2.56
CA LEU A 137 13.76 -12.69 2.39
C LEU A 137 13.27 -11.67 1.37
N CYS A 138 12.45 -12.07 0.40
CA CYS A 138 11.82 -11.15 -0.54
C CYS A 138 10.59 -10.43 0.05
N LEU A 139 9.85 -11.05 0.98
CA LEU A 139 8.60 -10.51 1.53
C LEU A 139 8.79 -9.75 2.85
N ALA A 140 9.75 -10.15 3.67
CA ALA A 140 9.96 -9.56 4.99
C ALA A 140 10.44 -8.09 4.92
N PRO A 141 11.41 -7.69 4.08
CA PRO A 141 11.83 -6.29 4.01
C PRO A 141 10.73 -5.34 3.54
N PRO A 142 9.95 -5.65 2.48
CA PRO A 142 8.77 -4.85 2.12
C PRO A 142 7.75 -4.77 3.25
N LEU A 143 7.45 -5.87 3.95
CA LEU A 143 6.51 -5.85 5.07
C LEU A 143 6.98 -4.92 6.20
N MET A 144 8.26 -5.02 6.58
CA MET A 144 8.87 -4.15 7.59
C MET A 144 8.79 -2.68 7.17
N TRP A 145 9.10 -2.38 5.91
CA TRP A 145 8.99 -1.04 5.37
C TRP A 145 7.56 -0.49 5.45
N ARG A 146 6.56 -1.29 5.09
CA ARG A 146 5.15 -0.89 5.18
C ARG A 146 4.73 -0.65 6.63
N ALA A 147 5.13 -1.51 7.56
CA ALA A 147 4.86 -1.31 8.98
C ALA A 147 5.49 0.00 9.49
N TYR A 148 6.74 0.28 9.09
CA TYR A 148 7.41 1.53 9.43
C TYR A 148 6.64 2.74 8.90
N VAL A 149 6.28 2.76 7.62
CA VAL A 149 5.53 3.89 7.04
C VAL A 149 4.13 4.03 7.64
N LEU A 150 3.43 2.93 7.96
CA LEU A 150 2.06 3.01 8.47
C LEU A 150 1.98 3.43 9.95
N PHE A 151 2.94 3.02 10.77
CA PHE A 151 2.87 3.18 12.24
C PHE A 151 3.90 4.13 12.83
N VAL A 152 5.07 4.29 12.20
CA VAL A 152 6.17 5.13 12.72
C VAL A 152 6.19 6.49 12.04
N ASP A 153 6.14 6.52 10.71
CA ASP A 153 6.19 7.77 9.95
C ASP A 153 5.15 7.81 8.81
N PRO A 154 3.86 8.03 9.15
CA PRO A 154 2.78 8.14 8.17
C PRO A 154 2.92 9.35 7.26
N GLU A 155 3.80 10.30 7.57
CA GLU A 155 4.03 11.49 6.74
C GLU A 155 4.69 11.12 5.39
N LEU A 156 5.41 9.99 5.35
CA LEU A 156 6.04 9.46 4.14
C LEU A 156 5.04 9.04 3.06
N VAL A 157 3.79 8.73 3.44
CA VAL A 157 2.70 8.41 2.51
C VAL A 157 2.39 9.61 1.61
N GLY A 158 2.70 10.82 2.05
CA GLY A 158 2.42 12.07 1.35
C GLY A 158 1.18 12.76 1.86
N ARG A 159 1.14 14.09 1.69
CA ARG A 159 0.09 14.96 2.25
C ARG A 159 -0.57 15.80 1.16
N TYR A 160 -1.84 16.07 1.36
CA TYR A 160 -2.55 17.09 0.60
C TYR A 160 -3.40 17.94 1.56
N ARG A 161 -3.66 19.17 1.13
CA ARG A 161 -4.48 20.16 1.85
C ARG A 161 -5.75 20.37 1.09
N GLU A 162 -6.87 20.31 1.77
CA GLU A 162 -8.14 20.78 1.22
C GLU A 162 -8.25 22.27 1.49
N VAL A 163 -8.36 23.05 0.41
CA VAL A 163 -8.64 24.49 0.48
C VAL A 163 -10.14 24.64 0.35
N GLN A 164 -10.80 25.00 1.45
CA GLN A 164 -12.22 25.36 1.44
C GLN A 164 -12.33 26.88 1.46
N THR A 165 -12.84 27.45 0.38
CA THR A 165 -13.15 28.88 0.32
C THR A 165 -14.61 29.08 0.74
N LEU A 166 -14.82 29.69 1.91
CA LEU A 166 -16.15 30.02 2.42
C LEU A 166 -16.32 31.56 2.39
N GLY A 167 -16.83 32.08 1.28
CA GLY A 167 -16.88 33.53 1.05
C GLY A 167 -15.48 34.11 0.82
N SER A 168 -15.03 35.03 1.68
CA SER A 168 -13.69 35.64 1.66
C SER A 168 -12.68 34.96 2.60
N ALA A 169 -13.11 33.95 3.38
CA ALA A 169 -12.23 33.17 4.24
C ALA A 169 -11.71 31.92 3.52
N VAL A 170 -10.39 31.71 3.55
CA VAL A 170 -9.72 30.51 3.02
C VAL A 170 -9.32 29.62 4.18
N MET A 171 -9.97 28.45 4.29
CA MET A 171 -9.68 27.45 5.30
C MET A 171 -8.78 26.35 4.74
N TYR A 172 -7.76 25.96 5.49
CA TYR A 172 -6.85 24.86 5.14
C TYR A 172 -7.05 23.68 6.09
N GLU A 173 -7.46 22.54 5.54
CA GLU A 173 -7.53 21.28 6.29
C GLU A 173 -6.48 20.30 5.76
N TYR A 174 -5.62 19.78 6.64
CA TYR A 174 -4.63 18.77 6.26
C TYR A 174 -5.21 17.38 6.47
N LYS A 175 -5.27 16.59 5.40
CA LYS A 175 -5.55 15.16 5.51
C LYS A 175 -4.24 14.37 5.53
N TYR A 176 -4.20 13.33 6.38
CA TYR A 176 -3.07 12.41 6.55
C TYR A 176 -1.79 13.02 7.20
N GLY A 177 -1.96 13.84 8.23
CA GLY A 177 -0.86 14.30 9.10
C GLY A 177 -1.29 14.46 10.55
N ILE A 178 -0.33 14.34 11.49
CA ILE A 178 -0.56 14.72 12.89
C ILE A 178 -0.80 16.24 12.89
N PRO A 179 -1.93 16.74 13.43
CA PRO A 179 -2.15 18.18 13.53
C PRO A 179 -1.14 18.73 14.56
N ARG A 180 -0.02 19.29 14.10
CA ARG A 180 0.98 19.80 15.05
C ARG A 180 0.70 21.18 15.59
N GLU A 181 -0.07 22.03 14.91
CA GLU A 181 -0.57 23.27 15.49
C GLU A 181 -1.92 23.61 14.86
N LEU A 182 -2.97 23.68 15.69
CA LEU A 182 -4.14 24.46 15.34
C LEU A 182 -3.67 25.91 15.20
N PRO A 183 -3.83 26.57 14.04
CA PRO A 183 -3.57 27.99 13.97
C PRO A 183 -4.42 28.69 15.05
N LEU A 184 -3.78 29.57 15.82
CA LEU A 184 -4.36 30.37 16.93
C LEU A 184 -5.69 31.09 16.58
N GLU A 185 -6.04 31.15 15.29
CA GLU A 185 -7.32 31.66 14.80
C GLU A 185 -8.54 30.80 15.21
N TRP A 186 -8.37 29.50 15.48
CA TRP A 186 -9.46 28.64 15.95
C TRP A 186 -10.02 29.07 17.31
N GLY A 187 -9.16 29.60 18.19
CA GLY A 187 -9.58 30.17 19.47
C GLY A 187 -10.38 31.46 19.31
N ARG A 188 -10.09 32.27 18.29
CA ARG A 188 -10.80 33.53 18.03
C ARG A 188 -12.15 33.31 17.34
N TYR A 189 -12.25 32.32 16.45
CA TYR A 189 -13.50 32.03 15.74
C TYR A 189 -14.58 31.45 16.67
N ASN A 190 -14.22 30.56 17.60
CA ASN A 190 -15.15 30.07 18.63
C ASN A 190 -15.53 31.14 19.66
N ALA A 191 -14.61 32.08 19.96
CA ALA A 191 -14.95 33.24 20.79
C ALA A 191 -15.91 34.21 20.07
N GLY A 192 -15.82 34.33 18.74
CA GLY A 192 -16.74 35.12 17.91
C GLY A 192 -18.12 34.49 17.79
N LEU A 193 -18.21 33.18 17.53
CA LEU A 193 -19.48 32.44 17.44
C LEU A 193 -20.25 32.45 18.77
N LYS A 194 -19.57 32.37 19.92
CA LYS A 194 -20.21 32.51 21.24
C LYS A 194 -20.77 33.91 21.51
N ARG A 195 -20.27 34.96 20.85
CA ARG A 195 -20.84 36.33 20.96
C ARG A 195 -22.03 36.58 20.04
N ILE A 196 -22.24 35.73 19.04
CA ILE A 196 -23.37 35.85 18.10
C ILE A 196 -24.58 35.03 18.60
N GLN A 197 -24.36 34.08 19.51
CA GLN A 197 -25.40 33.22 20.10
C GLN A 197 -25.80 33.61 21.53
N ALA A 198 -25.25 34.69 22.09
CA ALA A 198 -25.64 35.29 23.37
C ALA A 198 -26.23 36.68 23.11
#